data_AF-A0A6B2JZA9-F1
#
_entry.id   AF-A0A6B2JZA9-F1
#
_cell.length_a   1.000
_cell.length_b   1.000
_cell.length_c   1.000
_cell.angle_alpha   90.00
_cell.angle_beta   90.00
_cell.angle_gamma   90.00
#
_symmetry.space_group_name_H-M   'P 1'
#
loop_
_entity.id
_entity.type
_entity.pdbx_description
1 polymer ?
#
loop_
_entity_poly.entity_id
_entity_poly.type
_entity_poly.pdbx_seq_one_letter_code
_entity_poly.pdbx_strand_id
1 'polypeptide(L)'
;MRDFLRLLARNQLALAGLIVLSAVVLLALVTPLLPLQAPNVTNTGDRFLPPFTEGHLLGTDHLGRDLFSRLMYGTRLSLAVGFAAAVIAAVLGAAIGILAGYYGGRTDNVIMRGVDMLMAFPYILLALAIVAALGPGLLNALVAVAAVNIPFFARNIRGITVGIAHKEFVDAARLSGMGDMRIMLGEVLPNVIPVIVIAMSTTVGWMILETAGLSFLGLGSQPPVADLGSMLGEARSALITNPHTSVVPGVMILIIVMAINLLGDGIRDALDPRLRSGALTRPMAATTVRRDGPVPEAREGALLDIRELQTQFHVKKRVYRAVGGVDLEVKPGECLGLIGESGSGKSVTALSVMGLVASPPGVITGGRVDYKGTDLIGARYEQLRTLRGREIAYIFQDPLATLHPLYKVGDQLIEAMTAHGRAPKEGARQKAIELLKSVRIPNAEKRIDSYPHEMSGGMRQRAGIAMALANDPEVIIADEPTTALDVTVQAQILSLLDDLRRSRGLAIIFITHDFGVVAQLCDRVAVMYAGRIVEEGPTAEVLATPAHPYTKRLIACVPELGEGRRKLAAIPGLPPPVDDLPPGCAFAPRCAKATPACTEPPIELMPFAGTRAVRCIHPENDAAAREAAE
;
A
#
# COMPACT_ATOMS: atom_id res chain seq x y z
N MET A 1 9.23 -18.37 1.95
CA MET A 1 10.14 -18.94 0.94
C MET A 1 9.43 -19.39 -0.34
N ARG A 2 8.36 -20.21 -0.27
CA ARG A 2 7.60 -20.63 -1.48
C ARG A 2 7.04 -19.47 -2.32
N ASP A 3 6.52 -18.43 -1.68
CA ASP A 3 5.98 -17.27 -2.42
C ASP A 3 7.09 -16.42 -3.06
N PHE A 4 8.24 -16.29 -2.42
CA PHE A 4 9.43 -15.62 -2.97
C PHE A 4 9.92 -16.34 -4.23
N LEU A 5 10.05 -17.67 -4.15
CA LEU A 5 10.46 -18.50 -5.30
C LEU A 5 9.43 -18.45 -6.44
N ARG A 6 8.13 -18.39 -6.13
CA ARG A 6 7.07 -18.22 -7.15
C ARG A 6 7.13 -16.85 -7.82
N LEU A 7 7.38 -15.77 -7.07
CA LEU A 7 7.53 -14.42 -7.62
C LEU A 7 8.79 -14.32 -8.49
N LEU A 8 9.90 -14.89 -8.04
CA LEU A 8 11.14 -14.95 -8.82
C LEU A 8 10.96 -15.77 -10.11
N ALA A 9 10.27 -16.92 -10.04
CA ALA A 9 10.01 -17.78 -11.19
C ALA A 9 9.04 -17.17 -12.23
N ARG A 10 8.30 -16.10 -11.88
CA ARG A 10 7.51 -15.35 -12.88
C ARG A 10 8.40 -14.54 -13.83
N ASN A 11 9.60 -14.16 -13.39
CA ASN A 11 10.56 -13.44 -14.22
C ASN A 11 11.53 -14.45 -14.87
N GLN A 12 11.29 -14.76 -16.14
CA GLN A 12 12.07 -15.76 -16.90
C GLN A 12 13.55 -15.40 -17.00
N LEU A 13 13.88 -14.11 -17.09
CA LEU A 13 15.25 -13.62 -17.18
C LEU A 13 15.98 -13.79 -15.84
N ALA A 14 15.31 -13.51 -14.73
CA ALA A 14 15.87 -13.74 -13.39
C ALA A 14 16.11 -15.24 -13.13
N LEU A 15 15.21 -16.10 -13.61
CA LEU A 15 15.39 -17.55 -13.51
C LEU A 15 16.58 -18.03 -14.34
N ALA A 16 16.76 -17.51 -15.57
CA ALA A 16 17.92 -17.81 -16.39
C ALA A 16 19.22 -17.37 -15.70
N GLY A 17 19.25 -16.15 -15.16
CA GLY A 17 20.38 -15.63 -14.36
C GLY A 17 20.67 -16.52 -13.15
N LEU A 18 19.65 -16.96 -12.41
CA LEU A 18 19.80 -17.88 -11.28
C LEU A 18 20.41 -19.21 -11.69
N ILE A 19 19.95 -19.81 -12.80
CA ILE A 19 20.45 -21.10 -13.28
C ILE A 19 21.93 -20.98 -13.65
N VAL A 20 22.29 -19.96 -14.44
CA VAL A 20 23.67 -19.72 -14.87
C VAL A 20 24.57 -19.45 -13.66
N LEU A 21 24.17 -18.56 -12.75
CA LEU A 21 24.96 -18.26 -11.56
C LEU A 21 25.11 -19.49 -10.67
N SER A 22 24.06 -20.27 -10.48
CA SER A 22 24.11 -21.51 -9.70
C SER A 22 25.06 -22.53 -10.32
N ALA A 23 25.06 -22.66 -11.64
CA ALA A 23 26.01 -23.52 -12.35
C ALA A 23 27.46 -23.04 -12.14
N VAL A 24 27.73 -21.74 -12.26
CA VAL A 24 29.08 -21.18 -12.04
C VAL A 24 29.53 -21.34 -10.60
N VAL A 25 28.67 -21.08 -9.61
CA VAL A 25 28.98 -21.23 -8.19
C VAL A 25 29.21 -22.71 -7.84
N LEU A 26 28.36 -23.61 -8.33
CA LEU A 26 28.55 -25.05 -8.14
C LEU A 26 29.87 -25.51 -8.75
N LEU A 27 30.16 -25.07 -9.96
CA LEU A 27 31.40 -25.36 -10.67
C LEU A 27 32.61 -24.88 -9.86
N ALA A 28 32.58 -23.64 -9.34
CA ALA A 28 33.63 -23.07 -8.49
C ALA A 28 33.83 -23.80 -7.15
N LEU A 29 32.75 -24.34 -6.56
CA LEU A 29 32.80 -25.11 -5.31
C LEU A 29 33.34 -26.52 -5.53
N VAL A 30 33.03 -27.14 -6.67
CA VAL A 30 33.48 -28.50 -7.03
C VAL A 30 34.90 -28.49 -7.60
N THR A 31 35.42 -27.35 -8.11
CA THR A 31 36.79 -27.21 -8.64
C THR A 31 37.88 -27.93 -7.83
N PRO A 32 37.96 -27.82 -6.48
CA PRO A 32 39.02 -28.48 -5.71
C PRO A 32 38.93 -30.01 -5.70
N LEU A 33 37.76 -30.57 -6.06
CA LEU A 33 37.49 -32.01 -6.12
C LEU A 33 37.70 -32.58 -7.53
N LEU A 34 37.77 -31.71 -8.55
CA LEU A 34 37.99 -32.15 -9.92
C LEU A 34 39.47 -32.51 -10.11
N PRO A 35 39.78 -33.56 -10.89
CA PRO A 35 41.16 -33.97 -11.20
C PRO A 35 41.80 -33.01 -12.23
N LEU A 36 41.86 -31.72 -11.90
CA LEU A 36 42.46 -30.68 -12.74
C LEU A 36 43.94 -30.54 -12.42
N GLN A 37 44.74 -30.19 -13.43
CA GLN A 37 46.13 -29.78 -13.22
C GLN A 37 46.18 -28.58 -12.26
N ALA A 38 47.23 -28.47 -11.43
CA ALA A 38 47.36 -27.33 -10.55
C ALA A 38 47.53 -26.04 -11.39
N PRO A 39 46.80 -24.94 -11.08
CA PRO A 39 46.69 -23.75 -11.95
C PRO A 39 47.99 -22.96 -12.12
N ASN A 40 49.02 -23.31 -11.34
CA ASN A 40 50.31 -22.64 -11.30
C ASN A 40 51.42 -23.48 -11.96
N VAL A 41 51.12 -24.67 -12.47
CA VAL A 41 52.10 -25.55 -13.13
C VAL A 41 52.45 -25.00 -14.50
N THR A 42 53.71 -24.62 -14.68
CA THR A 42 54.25 -24.05 -15.92
C THR A 42 54.90 -25.13 -16.78
N ASN A 43 54.56 -25.18 -18.07
CA ASN A 43 55.28 -25.98 -19.07
C ASN A 43 55.65 -25.12 -20.28
N THR A 44 56.89 -24.65 -20.35
CA THR A 44 57.32 -23.73 -21.42
C THR A 44 57.35 -24.35 -22.83
N GLY A 45 57.27 -25.69 -22.95
CA GLY A 45 57.10 -26.37 -24.24
C GLY A 45 55.70 -26.21 -24.82
N ASP A 46 54.69 -26.02 -23.97
CA ASP A 46 53.27 -25.99 -24.31
C ASP A 46 52.73 -24.55 -24.31
N ARG A 47 53.49 -23.56 -24.79
CA ARG A 47 53.04 -22.15 -24.77
C ARG A 47 52.01 -21.88 -25.86
N PHE A 48 50.93 -21.19 -25.51
CA PHE A 48 49.89 -20.74 -26.45
C PHE A 48 49.28 -21.87 -27.29
N LEU A 49 49.11 -23.07 -26.72
CA LEU A 49 48.41 -24.15 -27.37
C LEU A 49 46.96 -23.73 -27.66
N PRO A 50 46.44 -24.00 -28.86
CA PRO A 50 45.08 -23.63 -29.20
C PRO A 50 44.05 -24.42 -28.34
N PRO A 51 42.82 -23.90 -28.22
CA PRO A 51 41.72 -24.65 -27.63
C PRO A 51 41.55 -26.02 -28.28
N PHE A 52 41.07 -27.00 -27.51
CA PHE A 52 40.89 -28.40 -27.92
C PHE A 52 42.16 -29.18 -28.21
N THR A 53 43.33 -28.71 -27.75
CA THR A 53 44.55 -29.52 -27.73
C THR A 53 44.41 -30.63 -26.68
N GLU A 54 44.92 -31.84 -26.95
CA GLU A 54 44.85 -32.96 -26.00
C GLU A 54 45.46 -32.57 -24.65
N GLY A 55 44.70 -32.81 -23.57
CA GLY A 55 45.09 -32.40 -22.22
C GLY A 55 44.82 -30.92 -21.86
N HIS A 56 44.48 -30.07 -22.84
CA HIS A 56 44.28 -28.62 -22.66
C HIS A 56 42.99 -28.14 -23.36
N LEU A 57 41.83 -28.36 -22.71
CA LEU A 57 40.51 -28.09 -23.29
C LEU A 57 40.35 -26.64 -23.81
N LEU A 58 40.81 -25.66 -23.02
CA LEU A 58 40.74 -24.24 -23.37
C LEU A 58 42.08 -23.68 -23.89
N GLY A 59 43.06 -24.53 -24.15
CA GLY A 59 44.41 -24.14 -24.53
C GLY A 59 45.29 -23.78 -23.32
N THR A 60 46.43 -23.17 -23.60
CA THR A 60 47.42 -22.78 -22.58
C THR A 60 47.84 -21.32 -22.71
N ASP A 61 48.36 -20.76 -21.63
CA ASP A 61 48.83 -19.38 -21.61
C ASP A 61 50.30 -19.22 -22.05
N HIS A 62 50.82 -18.00 -21.88
CA HIS A 62 52.20 -17.64 -22.22
C HIS A 62 53.28 -18.37 -21.42
N LEU A 63 52.94 -19.05 -20.31
CA LEU A 63 53.83 -19.91 -19.52
C LEU A 63 53.49 -21.40 -19.69
N GLY A 64 52.60 -21.73 -20.63
CA GLY A 64 52.08 -23.07 -20.86
C GLY A 64 51.27 -23.64 -19.69
N ARG A 65 50.62 -22.76 -18.91
CA ARG A 65 49.71 -23.19 -17.85
C ARG A 65 48.33 -23.46 -18.46
N ASP A 66 47.64 -24.49 -17.99
CA ASP A 66 46.31 -24.88 -18.47
C ASP A 66 45.27 -23.78 -18.20
N LEU A 67 44.65 -23.26 -19.27
CA LEU A 67 43.68 -22.17 -19.16
C LEU A 67 42.38 -22.61 -18.48
N PHE A 68 41.97 -23.87 -18.63
CA PHE A 68 40.74 -24.38 -18.01
C PHE A 68 40.88 -24.42 -16.49
N SER A 69 41.97 -25.00 -15.98
CA SER A 69 42.28 -25.00 -14.55
C SER A 69 42.38 -23.57 -14.01
N ARG A 70 43.14 -22.69 -14.67
CA ARG A 70 43.27 -21.28 -14.26
C ARG A 70 41.92 -20.57 -14.22
N LEU A 71 41.07 -20.79 -15.21
CA LEU A 71 39.73 -20.19 -15.28
C LEU A 71 38.87 -20.61 -14.08
N MET A 72 38.92 -21.89 -13.71
CA MET A 72 38.11 -22.46 -12.63
C MET A 72 38.54 -21.96 -11.25
N TYR A 73 39.85 -21.97 -10.98
CA TYR A 73 40.40 -21.43 -9.73
C TYR A 73 40.26 -19.90 -9.67
N GLY A 74 40.47 -19.20 -10.80
CA GLY A 74 40.31 -17.76 -10.91
C GLY A 74 38.87 -17.31 -10.71
N THR A 75 37.89 -18.03 -11.28
CA THR A 75 36.45 -17.75 -11.08
C THR A 75 36.06 -17.81 -9.62
N ARG A 76 36.52 -18.84 -8.89
CA ARG A 76 36.29 -18.99 -7.45
C ARG A 76 36.84 -17.79 -6.68
N LEU A 77 38.06 -17.36 -6.99
CA LEU A 77 38.72 -16.26 -6.30
C LEU A 77 38.01 -14.91 -6.59
N SER A 78 37.72 -14.62 -7.86
CA SER A 78 37.04 -13.39 -8.27
C SER A 78 35.63 -13.27 -7.67
N LEU A 79 34.86 -14.36 -7.64
CA LEU A 79 33.54 -14.38 -6.98
C LEU A 79 33.65 -14.12 -5.47
N ALA A 80 34.58 -14.78 -4.79
CA ALA A 80 34.77 -14.62 -3.34
C ALA A 80 35.14 -13.18 -2.98
N VAL A 81 36.07 -12.58 -3.73
CA VAL A 81 36.56 -11.22 -3.47
C VAL A 81 35.50 -10.17 -3.78
N GLY A 82 34.82 -10.27 -4.94
CA GLY A 82 33.76 -9.33 -5.30
C GLY A 82 32.57 -9.39 -4.34
N PHE A 83 32.16 -10.59 -3.92
CA PHE A 83 31.09 -10.74 -2.93
C PHE A 83 31.49 -10.24 -1.54
N ALA A 84 32.72 -10.52 -1.10
CA ALA A 84 33.22 -10.02 0.19
C ALA A 84 33.29 -8.48 0.22
N ALA A 85 33.77 -7.86 -0.87
CA ALA A 85 33.78 -6.40 -0.99
C ALA A 85 32.37 -5.82 -0.92
N ALA A 86 31.39 -6.45 -1.59
CA ALA A 86 29.99 -6.02 -1.57
C ALA A 86 29.36 -6.13 -0.18
N VAL A 87 29.61 -7.21 0.54
CA VAL A 87 29.11 -7.38 1.92
C VAL A 87 29.71 -6.33 2.84
N ILE A 88 31.02 -6.08 2.78
CA ILE A 88 31.70 -5.07 3.60
C ILE A 88 31.13 -3.67 3.31
N ALA A 89 31.04 -3.31 2.03
CA ALA A 89 30.51 -2.02 1.61
C ALA A 89 29.03 -1.84 2.01
N ALA A 90 28.21 -2.89 1.85
CA ALA A 90 26.81 -2.87 2.23
C ALA A 90 26.63 -2.71 3.74
N VAL A 91 27.39 -3.43 4.57
CA VAL A 91 27.29 -3.36 6.03
C VAL A 91 27.73 -1.99 6.55
N LEU A 92 28.93 -1.52 6.14
CA LEU A 92 29.46 -0.24 6.61
C LEU A 92 28.64 0.93 6.05
N GLY A 93 28.27 0.88 4.77
CA GLY A 93 27.40 1.87 4.15
C GLY A 93 26.02 1.91 4.79
N ALA A 94 25.41 0.75 5.09
CA ALA A 94 24.14 0.69 5.80
C ALA A 94 24.21 1.32 7.18
N ALA A 95 25.26 1.02 7.95
CA ALA A 95 25.44 1.60 9.27
C ALA A 95 25.54 3.13 9.19
N ILE A 96 26.35 3.66 8.26
CA ILE A 96 26.49 5.11 8.04
C ILE A 96 25.15 5.73 7.60
N GLY A 97 24.46 5.11 6.65
CA GLY A 97 23.20 5.61 6.10
C GLY A 97 22.07 5.61 7.11
N ILE A 98 21.96 4.56 7.93
CA ILE A 98 20.97 4.46 9.01
C ILE A 98 21.28 5.52 10.07
N LEU A 99 22.54 5.65 10.49
CA LEU A 99 22.96 6.63 11.49
C LEU A 99 22.66 8.07 11.04
N ALA A 100 23.01 8.41 9.80
CA ALA A 100 22.74 9.73 9.23
C ALA A 100 21.23 9.99 9.12
N GLY A 101 20.47 9.05 8.57
CA GLY A 101 19.03 9.21 8.37
C GLY A 101 18.20 9.21 9.66
N TYR A 102 18.63 8.47 10.69
CA TYR A 102 17.92 8.38 11.97
C TYR A 102 18.09 9.64 12.83
N TYR A 103 19.32 10.17 12.93
CA TYR A 103 19.60 11.36 13.73
C TYR A 103 19.22 12.65 13.02
N GLY A 104 19.33 12.70 11.68
CA GLY A 104 19.00 13.90 10.90
C GLY A 104 19.87 15.12 11.25
N GLY A 105 19.42 16.30 10.82
CA GLY A 105 19.97 17.59 11.23
C GLY A 105 21.47 17.75 10.98
N ARG A 106 22.22 18.10 12.02
CA ARG A 106 23.67 18.36 11.93
C ARG A 106 24.48 17.09 11.66
N THR A 107 24.10 15.97 12.27
CA THR A 107 24.79 14.68 12.13
C THR A 107 24.70 14.19 10.70
N ASP A 108 23.49 14.21 10.13
CA ASP A 108 23.24 13.89 8.72
C ASP A 108 24.06 14.77 7.79
N ASN A 109 24.03 16.09 7.98
CA ASN A 109 24.80 17.03 7.17
C ASN A 109 26.31 16.75 7.20
N VAL A 110 26.90 16.50 8.36
CA VAL A 110 28.36 16.25 8.47
C VAL A 110 28.74 14.94 7.79
N ILE A 111 27.99 13.86 8.07
CA ILE A 111 28.25 12.54 7.48
C ILE A 111 28.10 12.60 5.97
N MET A 112 26.97 13.14 5.49
CA MET A 112 26.67 13.18 4.06
C MET A 112 27.62 14.09 3.29
N ARG A 113 28.15 15.16 3.90
CA ARG A 113 29.21 15.97 3.25
C ARG A 113 30.49 15.18 3.02
N GLY A 114 30.90 14.34 3.98
CA GLY A 114 32.04 13.44 3.80
C GLY A 114 31.80 12.40 2.70
N VAL A 115 30.60 11.79 2.70
CA VAL A 115 30.16 10.85 1.65
C VAL A 115 30.15 11.52 0.28
N ASP A 116 29.58 12.72 0.16
CA ASP A 116 29.50 13.49 -1.08
C ASP A 116 30.89 13.88 -1.60
N MET A 117 31.80 14.24 -0.69
CA MET A 117 33.19 14.55 -1.03
C MET A 117 33.91 13.32 -1.61
N LEU A 118 33.72 12.13 -1.03
CA LEU A 118 34.34 10.90 -1.55
C LEU A 118 33.78 10.55 -2.94
N MET A 119 32.48 10.76 -3.15
CA MET A 119 31.81 10.50 -4.43
C MET A 119 32.11 11.54 -5.52
N ALA A 120 32.71 12.68 -5.17
CA ALA A 120 33.17 13.65 -6.16
C ALA A 120 34.41 13.14 -6.93
N PHE A 121 35.15 12.19 -6.37
CA PHE A 121 36.27 11.55 -7.05
C PHE A 121 35.78 10.45 -8.00
N PRO A 122 36.37 10.31 -9.20
CA PRO A 122 36.14 9.14 -10.04
C PRO A 122 36.51 7.86 -9.30
N TYR A 123 35.53 6.96 -9.11
CA TYR A 123 35.64 5.79 -8.24
C TYR A 123 36.86 4.90 -8.57
N ILE A 124 37.14 4.66 -9.86
CA ILE A 124 38.28 3.85 -10.28
C ILE A 124 39.62 4.51 -9.93
N LEU A 125 39.74 5.84 -10.06
CA LEU A 125 40.96 6.56 -9.72
C LEU A 125 41.20 6.54 -8.21
N LEU A 126 40.12 6.68 -7.43
CA LEU A 126 40.20 6.57 -5.98
C LEU A 126 40.60 5.15 -5.55
N ALA A 127 40.04 4.11 -6.17
CA ALA A 127 40.43 2.72 -5.91
C ALA A 127 41.92 2.49 -6.24
N LEU A 128 42.38 2.97 -7.39
CA LEU A 128 43.79 2.91 -7.79
C LEU A 128 44.71 3.63 -6.80
N ALA A 129 44.33 4.83 -6.35
CA ALA A 129 45.10 5.59 -5.37
C ALA A 129 45.21 4.86 -4.02
N ILE A 130 44.11 4.24 -3.56
CA ILE A 130 44.09 3.46 -2.32
C ILE A 130 45.02 2.24 -2.45
N VAL A 131 44.94 1.48 -3.56
CA VAL A 131 45.83 0.32 -3.76
C VAL A 131 47.29 0.75 -3.95
N ALA A 132 47.55 1.85 -4.66
CA ALA A 132 48.90 2.39 -4.81
C ALA A 132 49.52 2.78 -3.46
N ALA A 133 48.71 3.28 -2.52
CA ALA A 133 49.14 3.59 -1.15
C ALA A 133 49.34 2.34 -0.27
N LEU A 134 48.44 1.35 -0.38
CA LEU A 134 48.50 0.11 0.42
C LEU A 134 49.49 -0.93 -0.13
N GLY A 135 49.89 -0.78 -1.40
CA GLY A 135 50.66 -1.75 -2.15
C GLY A 135 49.77 -2.76 -2.91
N PRO A 136 50.30 -3.38 -3.98
CA PRO A 136 49.55 -4.33 -4.78
C PRO A 136 49.23 -5.60 -3.97
N GLY A 137 48.03 -6.15 -4.15
CA GLY A 137 47.62 -7.36 -3.46
C GLY A 137 46.12 -7.55 -3.41
N LEU A 138 45.68 -8.79 -3.28
CA LEU A 138 44.26 -9.16 -3.30
C LEU A 138 43.46 -8.50 -2.19
N LEU A 139 43.99 -8.51 -0.96
CA LEU A 139 43.33 -7.94 0.21
C LEU A 139 43.24 -6.40 0.12
N ASN A 140 44.29 -5.77 -0.39
CA ASN A 140 44.33 -4.31 -0.58
C ASN A 140 43.37 -3.86 -1.68
N ALA A 141 43.29 -4.62 -2.79
CA ALA A 141 42.31 -4.38 -3.84
C ALA A 141 40.87 -4.56 -3.35
N LEU A 142 40.61 -5.57 -2.52
CA LEU A 142 39.31 -5.77 -1.88
C LEU A 142 38.93 -4.58 -0.98
N VAL A 143 39.86 -4.12 -0.13
CA VAL A 143 39.65 -2.97 0.75
C VAL A 143 39.39 -1.71 -0.05
N ALA A 144 40.15 -1.46 -1.12
CA ALA A 144 39.97 -0.31 -1.99
C ALA A 144 38.58 -0.31 -2.66
N VAL A 145 38.18 -1.44 -3.24
CA VAL A 145 36.87 -1.59 -3.90
C VAL A 145 35.73 -1.42 -2.89
N ALA A 146 35.83 -2.03 -1.71
CA ALA A 146 34.82 -1.87 -0.67
C ALA A 146 34.72 -0.41 -0.21
N ALA A 147 35.84 0.25 0.09
CA ALA A 147 35.88 1.63 0.58
C ALA A 147 35.25 2.63 -0.39
N VAL A 148 35.52 2.47 -1.68
CA VAL A 148 34.98 3.33 -2.75
C VAL A 148 33.47 3.14 -2.94
N ASN A 149 32.94 1.96 -2.59
CA ASN A 149 31.51 1.65 -2.74
C ASN A 149 30.66 1.95 -1.50
N ILE A 150 31.25 2.09 -0.31
CA ILE A 150 30.56 2.47 0.95
C ILE A 150 29.64 3.71 0.76
N PRO A 151 30.08 4.81 0.12
CA PRO A 151 29.25 6.00 -0.08
C PRO A 151 27.92 5.75 -0.80
N PHE A 152 27.91 4.86 -1.79
CA PHE A 152 26.72 4.55 -2.58
C PHE A 152 25.66 3.86 -1.72
N PHE A 153 26.08 2.89 -0.89
CA PHE A 153 25.20 2.26 0.09
C PHE A 153 24.71 3.26 1.14
N ALA A 154 25.62 4.07 1.70
CA ALA A 154 25.28 5.08 2.70
C ALA A 154 24.21 6.05 2.19
N ARG A 155 24.36 6.58 0.97
CA ARG A 155 23.41 7.50 0.38
C ARG A 155 22.05 6.85 0.11
N ASN A 156 22.03 5.67 -0.50
CA ASN A 156 20.77 4.96 -0.81
C ASN A 156 19.99 4.61 0.47
N ILE A 157 20.70 4.13 1.49
CA ILE A 157 20.09 3.69 2.75
C ILE A 157 19.63 4.88 3.59
N ARG A 158 20.38 5.98 3.59
CA ARG A 158 19.97 7.24 4.24
C ARG A 158 18.65 7.75 3.66
N GLY A 159 18.48 7.74 2.34
CA GLY A 159 17.25 8.20 1.69
C GLY A 159 15.99 7.47 2.17
N ILE A 160 16.08 6.15 2.37
CA ILE A 160 14.97 5.34 2.90
C ILE A 160 14.80 5.52 4.41
N THR A 161 15.91 5.60 5.14
CA THR A 161 15.90 5.75 6.60
C THR A 161 15.19 7.04 7.03
N VAL A 162 15.43 8.16 6.35
CA VAL A 162 14.75 9.44 6.63
C VAL A 162 13.22 9.30 6.53
N GLY A 163 12.72 8.52 5.55
CA GLY A 163 11.30 8.27 5.38
C GLY A 163 10.69 7.30 6.41
N ILE A 164 11.51 6.55 7.14
CA ILE A 164 11.08 5.61 8.19
C ILE A 164 11.20 6.23 9.59
N ALA A 165 12.24 7.03 9.83
CA ALA A 165 12.58 7.58 11.13
C ALA A 165 11.47 8.45 11.77
N HIS A 166 10.54 8.95 10.95
CA HIS A 166 9.40 9.78 11.37
C HIS A 166 8.05 9.07 11.21
N LYS A 167 8.02 7.73 11.19
CA LYS A 167 6.77 6.97 11.17
C LYS A 167 6.25 6.73 12.58
N GLU A 168 4.91 6.65 12.69
CA GLU A 168 4.20 6.50 13.97
C GLU A 168 4.69 5.32 14.82
N PHE A 169 5.11 4.21 14.21
CA PHE A 169 5.65 3.06 14.97
C PHE A 169 7.02 3.34 15.58
N VAL A 170 7.85 4.17 14.95
CA VAL A 170 9.15 4.62 15.49
C VAL A 170 8.93 5.62 16.62
N ASP A 171 7.94 6.51 16.49
CA ASP A 171 7.58 7.44 17.55
C ASP A 171 6.97 6.70 18.76
N ALA A 172 6.12 5.70 18.52
CA ALA A 172 5.62 4.82 19.56
C ALA A 172 6.75 4.07 20.28
N ALA A 173 7.76 3.59 19.53
CA ALA A 173 8.94 2.95 20.09
C ALA A 173 9.73 3.90 21.01
N ARG A 174 9.93 5.16 20.60
CA ARG A 174 10.56 6.20 21.44
C ARG A 174 9.76 6.49 22.70
N LEU A 175 8.44 6.67 22.56
CA LEU A 175 7.53 6.95 23.68
C LEU A 175 7.44 5.76 24.67
N SER A 176 7.69 4.54 24.21
CA SER A 176 7.77 3.34 25.06
C SER A 176 9.09 3.22 25.85
N GLY A 177 10.03 4.16 25.67
CA GLY A 177 11.31 4.18 26.38
C GLY A 177 12.42 3.32 25.76
N MET A 178 12.28 2.89 24.50
CA MET A 178 13.38 2.20 23.81
C MET A 178 14.52 3.16 23.50
N GLY A 179 15.77 2.72 23.73
CA GLY A 179 16.96 3.48 23.36
C GLY A 179 17.23 3.48 21.85
N ASP A 180 17.92 4.52 21.36
CA ASP A 180 18.18 4.76 19.93
C ASP A 180 18.78 3.57 19.18
N MET A 181 19.77 2.88 19.77
CA MET A 181 20.38 1.71 19.14
C MET A 181 19.40 0.54 19.00
N ARG A 182 18.51 0.37 19.98
CA ARG A 182 17.48 -0.68 19.92
C ARG A 182 16.44 -0.36 18.87
N ILE A 183 16.09 0.92 18.71
CA ILE A 183 15.17 1.39 17.65
C ILE A 183 15.82 1.20 16.28
N MET A 184 17.09 1.61 16.11
CA MET A 184 17.80 1.44 14.84
C MET A 184 17.93 -0.03 14.43
N LEU A 185 18.28 -0.93 15.36
CA LEU A 185 18.44 -2.35 15.06
C LEU A 185 17.11 -3.12 15.01
N GLY A 186 16.11 -2.74 15.82
CA GLY A 186 14.85 -3.46 15.97
C GLY A 186 13.73 -2.97 15.05
N GLU A 187 13.66 -1.66 14.81
CA GLU A 187 12.56 -1.04 14.06
C GLU A 187 13.02 -0.55 12.67
N VAL A 188 14.19 0.09 12.58
CA VAL A 188 14.65 0.69 11.31
C VAL A 188 15.31 -0.35 10.41
N LEU A 189 16.34 -1.05 10.89
CA LEU A 189 17.14 -1.99 10.10
C LEU A 189 16.27 -3.06 9.40
N PRO A 190 15.30 -3.73 10.05
CA PRO A 190 14.47 -4.74 9.37
C PRO A 190 13.66 -4.19 8.20
N ASN A 191 13.24 -2.92 8.27
CA ASN A 191 12.51 -2.25 7.20
C ASN A 191 13.43 -1.79 6.04
N VAL A 192 14.73 -1.67 6.30
CA VAL A 192 15.74 -1.24 5.32
C VAL A 192 16.44 -2.45 4.66
N ILE A 193 16.51 -3.61 5.33
CA ILE A 193 17.14 -4.85 4.81
C ILE A 193 16.75 -5.18 3.36
N PRO A 194 15.45 -5.13 2.95
CA PRO A 194 15.09 -5.41 1.56
C PRO A 194 15.84 -4.51 0.57
N VAL A 195 15.98 -3.22 0.88
CA VAL A 195 16.71 -2.26 0.05
C VAL A 195 18.21 -2.56 0.03
N ILE A 196 18.79 -2.97 1.17
CA ILE A 196 20.20 -3.39 1.25
C ILE A 196 20.45 -4.58 0.33
N VAL A 197 19.58 -5.60 0.40
CA VAL A 197 19.68 -6.81 -0.43
C VAL A 197 19.55 -6.45 -1.91
N ILE A 198 18.62 -5.58 -2.27
CA ILE A 198 18.43 -5.11 -3.64
C ILE A 198 19.67 -4.38 -4.14
N ALA A 199 20.15 -3.38 -3.39
CA ALA A 199 21.34 -2.61 -3.74
C ALA A 199 22.59 -3.50 -3.85
N MET A 200 22.76 -4.47 -2.95
CA MET A 200 23.85 -5.43 -3.01
C MET A 200 23.75 -6.30 -4.27
N SER A 201 22.57 -6.81 -4.59
CA SER A 201 22.38 -7.70 -5.75
C SER A 201 22.72 -7.03 -7.09
N THR A 202 22.52 -5.72 -7.21
CA THR A 202 22.85 -4.96 -8.44
C THR A 202 24.26 -4.40 -8.46
N THR A 203 24.95 -4.32 -7.31
CA THR A 203 26.31 -3.75 -7.21
C THR A 203 27.41 -4.80 -7.18
N VAL A 204 27.14 -6.03 -6.75
CA VAL A 204 28.14 -7.13 -6.74
C VAL A 204 28.78 -7.31 -8.13
N GLY A 205 28.00 -7.23 -9.21
CA GLY A 205 28.51 -7.32 -10.57
C GLY A 205 29.55 -6.23 -10.90
N TRP A 206 29.29 -4.99 -10.49
CA TRP A 206 30.23 -3.88 -10.64
C TRP A 206 31.51 -4.09 -9.83
N MET A 207 31.40 -4.58 -8.59
CA MET A 207 32.58 -4.84 -7.75
C MET A 207 33.45 -5.98 -8.30
N ILE A 208 32.86 -7.00 -8.91
CA ILE A 208 33.62 -8.05 -9.62
C ILE A 208 34.38 -7.43 -10.80
N LEU A 209 33.75 -6.53 -11.56
CA LEU A 209 34.41 -5.84 -12.67
C LEU A 209 35.54 -4.92 -12.20
N GLU A 210 35.35 -4.20 -11.09
CA GLU A 210 36.36 -3.32 -10.49
C GLU A 210 37.57 -4.11 -9.98
N THR A 211 37.34 -5.21 -9.24
CA THR A 211 38.42 -6.09 -8.75
C THR A 211 39.18 -6.75 -9.89
N ALA A 212 38.48 -7.17 -10.95
CA ALA A 212 39.12 -7.67 -12.16
C ALA A 212 39.91 -6.57 -12.89
N GLY A 213 39.41 -5.34 -12.94
CA GLY A 213 40.09 -4.18 -13.53
C GLY A 213 41.37 -3.80 -12.79
N LEU A 214 41.36 -3.80 -11.45
CA LEU A 214 42.56 -3.57 -10.64
C LEU A 214 43.59 -4.70 -10.82
N SER A 215 43.14 -5.95 -10.92
CA SER A 215 44.02 -7.10 -11.16
C SER A 215 44.61 -7.09 -12.58
N PHE A 216 43.84 -6.65 -13.58
CA PHE A 216 44.31 -6.42 -14.95
C PHE A 216 45.43 -5.37 -15.01
N LEU A 217 45.37 -4.36 -14.15
CA LEU A 217 46.40 -3.31 -14.03
C LEU A 217 47.61 -3.74 -13.17
N GLY A 218 47.65 -4.99 -12.68
CA GLY A 218 48.74 -5.50 -11.85
C GLY A 218 48.68 -5.07 -10.38
N LEU A 219 47.60 -4.42 -9.95
CA LEU A 219 47.41 -3.92 -8.59
C LEU A 219 46.62 -4.89 -7.70
N GLY A 220 45.98 -5.89 -8.29
CA GLY A 220 45.23 -6.94 -7.60
C GLY A 220 46.07 -8.16 -7.23
N SER A 221 45.60 -9.35 -7.61
CA SER A 221 46.32 -10.59 -7.30
C SER A 221 47.71 -10.61 -7.95
N GLN A 222 48.68 -11.21 -7.25
CA GLN A 222 50.07 -11.28 -7.69
C GLN A 222 50.41 -12.69 -8.19
N PRO A 223 51.24 -12.83 -9.24
CA PRO A 223 51.71 -14.14 -9.70
C PRO A 223 52.35 -14.94 -8.55
N PRO A 224 52.09 -16.26 -8.46
CA PRO A 224 51.48 -17.12 -9.47
C PRO A 224 49.94 -17.25 -9.40
N VAL A 225 49.29 -16.57 -8.45
CA VAL A 225 47.85 -16.73 -8.18
C VAL A 225 47.01 -16.35 -9.41
N ALA A 226 46.04 -17.19 -9.76
CA ALA A 226 45.11 -16.92 -10.85
C ALA A 226 43.85 -16.21 -10.32
N ASP A 227 43.51 -15.08 -10.93
CA ASP A 227 42.17 -14.46 -10.89
C ASP A 227 41.78 -14.04 -12.31
N LEU A 228 40.49 -13.83 -12.58
CA LEU A 228 40.03 -13.53 -13.94
C LEU A 228 40.64 -12.25 -14.53
N GLY A 229 40.93 -11.25 -13.69
CA GLY A 229 41.56 -9.99 -14.09
C GLY A 229 43.06 -10.12 -14.34
N SER A 230 43.81 -10.81 -13.47
CA SER A 230 45.25 -11.07 -13.74
C SER A 230 45.45 -11.93 -14.98
N MET A 231 44.58 -12.91 -15.25
CA MET A 231 44.60 -13.70 -16.49
C MET A 231 44.44 -12.81 -17.73
N LEU A 232 43.52 -11.84 -17.70
CA LEU A 232 43.37 -10.85 -18.77
C LEU A 232 44.61 -9.94 -18.90
N GLY A 233 45.21 -9.53 -17.78
CA GLY A 233 46.41 -8.69 -17.75
C GLY A 233 47.60 -9.38 -18.39
N GLU A 234 47.82 -10.65 -18.05
CA GLU A 234 48.86 -11.52 -18.61
C GLU A 234 48.65 -11.76 -20.13
N ALA A 235 47.40 -11.90 -20.58
CA ALA A 235 47.06 -12.12 -21.98
C ALA A 235 47.17 -10.87 -22.87
N ARG A 236 47.35 -9.67 -22.29
CA ARG A 236 47.37 -8.38 -23.01
C ARG A 236 48.42 -8.34 -24.13
N SER A 237 49.59 -8.92 -23.91
CA SER A 237 50.70 -8.93 -24.88
C SER A 237 50.46 -9.85 -26.08
N ALA A 238 49.57 -10.85 -25.93
CA ALA A 238 49.27 -11.85 -26.94
C ALA A 238 47.83 -11.75 -27.47
N LEU A 239 47.13 -10.64 -27.20
CA LEU A 239 45.71 -10.50 -27.52
C LEU A 239 45.40 -10.61 -29.02
N ILE A 240 46.31 -10.13 -29.87
CA ILE A 240 46.15 -10.18 -31.33
C ILE A 240 46.56 -11.56 -31.89
N THR A 241 47.63 -12.14 -31.36
CA THR A 241 48.24 -13.37 -31.90
C THR A 241 47.60 -14.64 -31.35
N ASN A 242 47.19 -14.63 -30.08
CA ASN A 242 46.59 -15.76 -29.37
C ASN A 242 45.34 -15.30 -28.60
N PRO A 243 44.25 -14.94 -29.31
CA PRO A 243 43.08 -14.30 -28.72
C PRO A 243 42.36 -15.17 -27.68
N HIS A 244 42.47 -16.50 -27.77
CA HIS A 244 41.85 -17.42 -26.81
C HIS A 244 42.30 -17.15 -25.35
N THR A 245 43.55 -16.71 -25.14
CA THR A 245 44.08 -16.40 -23.81
C THR A 245 43.37 -15.23 -23.10
N SER A 246 42.80 -14.28 -23.85
CA SER A 246 42.05 -13.14 -23.30
C SER A 246 40.53 -13.32 -23.41
N VAL A 247 40.05 -13.94 -24.49
CA VAL A 247 38.60 -14.17 -24.71
C VAL A 247 38.03 -15.09 -23.64
N VAL A 248 38.74 -16.15 -23.24
CA VAL A 248 38.27 -17.12 -22.26
C VAL A 248 37.95 -16.48 -20.88
N PRO A 249 38.89 -15.81 -20.20
CA PRO A 249 38.57 -15.13 -18.94
C PRO A 249 37.59 -13.97 -19.12
N GLY A 250 37.63 -13.24 -20.24
CA GLY A 250 36.68 -12.15 -20.52
C GLY A 250 35.23 -12.60 -20.65
N VAL A 251 34.98 -13.71 -21.37
CA VAL A 251 33.64 -14.32 -21.50
C VAL A 251 33.13 -14.81 -20.15
N MET A 252 34.00 -15.38 -19.31
CA MET A 252 33.61 -15.81 -17.96
C MET A 252 33.17 -14.62 -17.08
N ILE A 253 33.90 -13.51 -17.10
CA ILE A 253 33.49 -12.27 -16.40
C ILE A 253 32.12 -11.81 -16.92
N LEU A 254 31.92 -11.77 -18.24
CA LEU A 254 30.65 -11.37 -18.83
C LEU A 254 29.48 -12.27 -18.36
N ILE A 255 29.67 -13.59 -18.38
CA ILE A 255 28.66 -14.57 -17.93
C ILE A 255 28.30 -14.33 -16.46
N ILE A 256 29.30 -14.17 -15.60
CA ILE A 256 29.11 -13.95 -14.16
C ILE A 256 28.35 -12.65 -13.91
N VAL A 257 28.82 -11.53 -14.47
CA VAL A 257 28.23 -10.21 -14.24
C VAL A 257 26.80 -10.15 -14.78
N MET A 258 26.56 -10.70 -15.97
CA MET A 258 25.22 -10.77 -16.56
C MET A 258 24.28 -11.63 -15.70
N ALA A 259 24.73 -12.81 -15.24
CA ALA A 259 23.92 -13.69 -14.41
C ALA A 259 23.55 -13.05 -13.06
N ILE A 260 24.49 -12.33 -12.43
CA ILE A 260 24.25 -11.59 -11.18
C ILE A 260 23.27 -10.44 -11.40
N ASN A 261 23.44 -9.64 -12.46
CA ASN A 261 22.55 -8.51 -12.73
C ASN A 261 21.11 -8.98 -13.03
N LEU A 262 20.94 -10.00 -13.88
CA LEU A 262 19.63 -10.57 -14.19
C LEU A 262 18.95 -11.16 -12.93
N LEU A 263 19.73 -11.84 -12.07
CA LEU A 263 19.22 -12.33 -10.79
C LEU A 263 18.84 -11.17 -9.85
N GLY A 264 19.65 -10.12 -9.79
CA GLY A 264 19.41 -8.95 -8.96
C GLY A 264 18.10 -8.23 -9.29
N ASP A 265 17.78 -8.08 -10.57
CA ASP A 265 16.50 -7.53 -11.01
C ASP A 265 15.32 -8.40 -10.53
N GLY A 266 15.44 -9.73 -10.59
CA GLY A 266 14.42 -10.62 -10.05
C GLY A 266 14.28 -10.57 -8.53
N ILE A 267 15.39 -10.44 -7.80
CA ILE A 267 15.40 -10.25 -6.34
C ILE A 267 14.70 -8.94 -5.98
N ARG A 268 14.95 -7.87 -6.74
CA ARG A 268 14.27 -6.59 -6.60
C ARG A 268 12.77 -6.70 -6.78
N ASP A 269 12.31 -7.35 -7.84
CA ASP A 269 10.88 -7.57 -8.08
C ASP A 269 10.25 -8.42 -6.96
N ALA A 270 10.95 -9.48 -6.50
CA ALA A 270 10.42 -10.37 -5.47
C ALA A 270 10.37 -9.74 -4.06
N LEU A 271 11.22 -8.74 -3.80
CA LEU A 271 11.27 -8.00 -2.54
C LEU A 271 10.46 -6.70 -2.55
N ASP A 272 9.95 -6.25 -3.70
CA ASP A 272 9.09 -5.06 -3.78
C ASP A 272 7.79 -5.28 -2.97
N PRO A 273 7.56 -4.50 -1.89
CA PRO A 273 6.36 -4.62 -1.06
C PRO A 273 5.06 -4.42 -1.85
N ARG A 274 5.08 -3.63 -2.93
CA ARG A 274 3.92 -3.36 -3.78
C ARG A 274 3.47 -4.60 -4.55
N LEU A 275 4.40 -5.48 -4.89
CA LEU A 275 4.12 -6.74 -5.58
C LEU A 275 3.63 -7.83 -4.61
N ARG A 276 4.10 -7.80 -3.35
CA ARG A 276 3.68 -8.72 -2.28
C ARG A 276 2.25 -8.54 -1.78
N SER A 277 1.69 -7.33 -1.84
CA SER A 277 0.33 -7.03 -1.37
C SER A 277 -0.77 -7.47 -2.34
N GLY A 278 -0.44 -8.06 -3.48
CA GLY A 278 -1.44 -8.41 -4.50
C GLY A 278 -2.03 -7.18 -5.20
N ALA A 279 -1.43 -6.00 -5.03
CA ALA A 279 -1.91 -4.73 -5.58
C ALA A 279 -1.82 -4.61 -7.12
N LEU A 280 -1.48 -5.71 -7.82
CA LEU A 280 -1.53 -5.80 -9.28
C LEU A 280 -2.83 -6.39 -9.84
N THR A 281 -3.80 -6.78 -9.03
CA THR A 281 -5.18 -6.84 -9.54
C THR A 281 -5.69 -5.41 -9.59
N ARG A 282 -5.72 -4.82 -10.79
CA ARG A 282 -6.43 -3.56 -11.01
C ARG A 282 -7.85 -3.72 -10.45
N PRO A 283 -8.28 -2.89 -9.49
CA PRO A 283 -9.66 -2.91 -9.01
C PRO A 283 -10.59 -2.87 -10.21
N MET A 284 -11.58 -3.76 -10.23
CA MET A 284 -12.60 -3.76 -11.27
C MET A 284 -13.42 -2.46 -11.19
N ALA A 285 -13.98 -2.03 -12.32
CA ALA A 285 -14.81 -0.82 -12.38
C ALA A 285 -16.15 -0.94 -11.63
N ALA A 286 -16.54 -2.18 -11.28
CA ALA A 286 -17.65 -2.49 -10.41
C ALA A 286 -17.25 -3.59 -9.43
N THR A 287 -17.83 -3.56 -8.25
CA THR A 287 -17.72 -4.63 -7.25
C THR A 287 -18.18 -5.97 -7.84
N THR A 288 -17.47 -7.04 -7.52
CA THR A 288 -17.88 -8.38 -7.93
C THR A 288 -19.12 -8.80 -7.15
N VAL A 289 -20.12 -9.32 -7.86
CA VAL A 289 -21.37 -9.82 -7.29
C VAL A 289 -21.41 -11.34 -7.43
N ARG A 290 -21.66 -12.04 -6.33
CA ARG A 290 -21.83 -13.50 -6.26
C ARG A 290 -23.00 -13.81 -5.34
N ARG A 291 -24.21 -13.64 -5.84
CA ARG A 291 -25.43 -13.90 -5.07
C ARG A 291 -25.67 -15.40 -4.98
N ASP A 292 -25.61 -15.93 -3.77
CA ASP A 292 -25.97 -17.31 -3.47
C ASP A 292 -27.36 -17.31 -2.80
N GLY A 293 -28.44 -17.19 -3.58
CA GLY A 293 -29.81 -17.20 -3.06
C GLY A 293 -30.84 -16.45 -3.91
N PRO A 294 -32.14 -16.52 -3.54
CA PRO A 294 -33.18 -15.76 -4.19
C PRO A 294 -32.96 -14.25 -3.99
N VAL A 295 -33.28 -13.45 -5.01
CA VAL A 295 -33.20 -11.99 -4.92
C VAL A 295 -34.44 -11.49 -4.17
N PRO A 296 -34.30 -10.73 -3.06
CA PRO A 296 -35.45 -10.18 -2.34
C PRO A 296 -36.33 -9.29 -3.23
N GLU A 297 -37.63 -9.27 -2.94
CA GLU A 297 -38.56 -8.31 -3.55
C GLU A 297 -38.32 -6.90 -2.99
N ALA A 298 -38.48 -5.90 -3.85
CA ALA A 298 -38.38 -4.49 -3.46
C ALA A 298 -39.66 -4.04 -2.76
N ARG A 299 -39.54 -3.15 -1.79
CA ARG A 299 -40.69 -2.50 -1.14
C ARG A 299 -41.24 -1.36 -2.00
N GLU A 300 -42.56 -1.27 -2.10
CA GLU A 300 -43.22 -0.16 -2.77
C GLU A 300 -43.13 1.14 -1.93
N GLY A 301 -42.97 2.28 -2.59
CA GLY A 301 -43.01 3.62 -1.97
C GLY A 301 -41.67 4.21 -1.50
N ALA A 302 -40.57 3.45 -1.56
CA ALA A 302 -39.22 3.96 -1.34
C ALA A 302 -38.58 4.48 -2.64
N LEU A 303 -37.74 5.52 -2.54
CA LEU A 303 -36.92 6.00 -3.66
C LEU A 303 -35.69 5.10 -3.84
N LEU A 304 -35.08 4.69 -2.72
CA LEU A 304 -34.00 3.72 -2.66
C LEU A 304 -34.33 2.69 -1.58
N ASP A 305 -34.40 1.42 -1.97
CA ASP A 305 -34.67 0.29 -1.07
C ASP A 305 -33.49 -0.68 -1.05
N ILE A 306 -32.97 -0.96 0.14
CA ILE A 306 -31.84 -1.86 0.39
C ILE A 306 -32.41 -3.03 1.18
N ARG A 307 -32.32 -4.24 0.63
CA ARG A 307 -32.90 -5.46 1.22
C ARG A 307 -31.85 -6.54 1.34
N GLU A 308 -31.68 -7.07 2.55
CA GLU A 308 -30.75 -8.15 2.89
C GLU A 308 -29.33 -7.99 2.30
N LEU A 309 -28.81 -6.76 2.22
CA LEU A 309 -27.53 -6.49 1.59
C LEU A 309 -26.40 -7.20 2.35
N GLN A 310 -25.58 -7.97 1.63
CA GLN A 310 -24.43 -8.67 2.19
C GLN A 310 -23.16 -8.40 1.38
N THR A 311 -22.10 -7.99 2.07
CA THR A 311 -20.80 -7.68 1.46
C THR A 311 -19.69 -8.26 2.30
N GLN A 312 -18.78 -8.99 1.65
CA GLN A 312 -17.68 -9.71 2.28
C GLN A 312 -16.34 -9.31 1.66
N PHE A 313 -15.25 -9.43 2.41
CA PHE A 313 -13.89 -9.35 1.88
C PHE A 313 -13.18 -10.69 2.02
N HIS A 314 -12.68 -11.22 0.90
CA HIS A 314 -12.01 -12.52 0.84
C HIS A 314 -10.49 -12.33 0.80
N VAL A 315 -9.84 -12.46 1.96
CA VAL A 315 -8.39 -12.27 2.10
C VAL A 315 -7.73 -13.60 2.44
N LYS A 316 -7.01 -14.18 1.47
CA LYS A 316 -6.40 -15.51 1.58
C LYS A 316 -7.45 -16.59 1.91
N LYS A 317 -7.46 -17.08 3.15
CA LYS A 317 -8.41 -18.09 3.66
C LYS A 317 -9.48 -17.50 4.58
N ARG A 318 -9.44 -16.18 4.85
CA ARG A 318 -10.34 -15.50 5.78
C ARG A 318 -11.43 -14.75 5.02
N VAL A 319 -12.63 -14.73 5.59
CA VAL A 319 -13.81 -14.06 5.04
C VAL A 319 -14.29 -13.06 6.08
N TYR A 320 -14.16 -11.78 5.77
CA TYR A 320 -14.60 -10.68 6.63
C TYR A 320 -16.01 -10.26 6.21
N ARG A 321 -17.02 -10.48 7.06
CA ARG A 321 -18.43 -10.18 6.77
C ARG A 321 -18.76 -8.74 7.18
N ALA A 322 -18.32 -7.79 6.37
CA ALA A 322 -18.45 -6.36 6.69
C ALA A 322 -19.90 -5.84 6.68
N VAL A 323 -20.76 -6.42 5.82
CA VAL A 323 -22.20 -6.13 5.78
C VAL A 323 -22.93 -7.48 5.80
N GLY A 324 -23.83 -7.67 6.76
CA GLY A 324 -24.35 -8.98 7.16
C GLY A 324 -25.88 -9.08 7.15
N GLY A 325 -26.51 -8.55 6.10
CA GLY A 325 -27.97 -8.50 5.95
C GLY A 325 -28.52 -7.16 6.42
N VAL A 326 -28.19 -6.09 5.70
CA VAL A 326 -28.70 -4.74 5.99
C VAL A 326 -29.97 -4.48 5.20
N ASP A 327 -31.01 -4.04 5.91
CA ASP A 327 -32.26 -3.53 5.38
C ASP A 327 -32.34 -2.03 5.69
N LEU A 328 -32.54 -1.19 4.68
CA LEU A 328 -32.70 0.26 4.81
C LEU A 328 -33.57 0.78 3.67
N GLU A 329 -34.38 1.79 3.93
CA GLU A 329 -35.20 2.47 2.92
C GLU A 329 -35.07 3.98 3.05
N VAL A 330 -35.10 4.68 1.90
CA VAL A 330 -35.07 6.14 1.85
C VAL A 330 -36.19 6.64 0.96
N LYS A 331 -37.03 7.52 1.49
CA LYS A 331 -38.14 8.17 0.78
C LYS A 331 -37.67 9.42 0.04
N PRO A 332 -38.40 9.88 -0.99
CA PRO A 332 -38.11 11.16 -1.65
C PRO A 332 -38.04 12.31 -0.64
N GLY A 333 -37.00 13.13 -0.72
CA GLY A 333 -36.80 14.28 0.18
C GLY A 333 -36.42 13.94 1.63
N GLU A 334 -36.27 12.67 2.01
CA GLU A 334 -35.90 12.22 3.35
C GLU A 334 -34.37 12.29 3.57
N CYS A 335 -33.95 12.60 4.79
CA CYS A 335 -32.56 12.43 5.23
C CYS A 335 -32.49 11.30 6.27
N LEU A 336 -31.92 10.17 5.86
CA LEU A 336 -31.66 9.00 6.70
C LEU A 336 -30.22 9.05 7.22
N GLY A 337 -30.06 9.15 8.53
CA GLY A 337 -28.78 9.04 9.21
C GLY A 337 -28.36 7.57 9.39
N LEU A 338 -27.14 7.20 9.02
CA LEU A 338 -26.55 5.89 9.32
C LEU A 338 -25.38 6.06 10.29
N ILE A 339 -25.56 5.63 11.54
CA ILE A 339 -24.60 5.84 12.64
C ILE A 339 -24.05 4.52 13.17
N GLY A 340 -22.84 4.55 13.72
CA GLY A 340 -22.23 3.42 14.43
C GLY A 340 -20.75 3.66 14.70
N GLU A 341 -20.14 2.79 15.51
CA GLU A 341 -18.69 2.79 15.77
C GLU A 341 -17.88 2.66 14.47
N SER A 342 -16.61 3.10 14.49
CA SER A 342 -15.70 2.86 13.37
C SER A 342 -15.59 1.35 13.09
N GLY A 343 -15.61 0.97 11.81
CA GLY A 343 -15.59 -0.44 11.40
C GLY A 343 -16.94 -1.18 11.52
N SER A 344 -18.04 -0.50 11.86
CA SER A 344 -19.35 -1.16 11.94
C SER A 344 -19.97 -1.57 10.59
N GLY A 345 -19.41 -1.08 9.47
CA GLY A 345 -19.84 -1.43 8.10
C GLY A 345 -20.49 -0.30 7.30
N LYS A 346 -20.68 0.90 7.88
CA LYS A 346 -21.40 2.03 7.26
C LYS A 346 -20.92 2.40 5.84
N SER A 347 -19.64 2.73 5.69
CA SER A 347 -19.04 3.08 4.40
C SER A 347 -19.06 1.91 3.42
N VAL A 348 -18.94 0.67 3.92
CA VAL A 348 -19.04 -0.53 3.07
C VAL A 348 -20.47 -0.70 2.55
N THR A 349 -21.50 -0.47 3.37
CA THR A 349 -22.91 -0.46 2.93
C THR A 349 -23.12 0.57 1.82
N ALA A 350 -22.67 1.82 2.03
CA ALA A 350 -22.78 2.89 1.05
C ALA A 350 -22.04 2.62 -0.27
N LEU A 351 -20.80 2.15 -0.19
CA LEU A 351 -20.04 1.75 -1.37
C LEU A 351 -20.68 0.55 -2.08
N SER A 352 -21.31 -0.37 -1.35
CA SER A 352 -21.98 -1.55 -1.92
C SER A 352 -23.23 -1.17 -2.70
N VAL A 353 -24.03 -0.22 -2.19
CA VAL A 353 -25.18 0.38 -2.90
C VAL A 353 -24.77 0.92 -4.26
N MET A 354 -23.60 1.57 -4.32
CA MET A 354 -23.07 2.12 -5.56
C MET A 354 -22.28 1.12 -6.39
N GLY A 355 -21.96 -0.09 -5.89
CA GLY A 355 -21.05 -1.04 -6.53
C GLY A 355 -19.60 -0.55 -6.66
N LEU A 356 -19.15 0.25 -5.69
CA LEU A 356 -17.82 0.89 -5.62
C LEU A 356 -16.86 0.23 -4.61
N VAL A 357 -17.27 -0.84 -3.93
CA VAL A 357 -16.36 -1.62 -3.08
C VAL A 357 -15.25 -2.21 -3.95
N ALA A 358 -13.99 -1.96 -3.56
CA ALA A 358 -12.83 -2.44 -4.29
C ALA A 358 -12.84 -3.98 -4.41
N SER A 359 -12.86 -4.47 -5.66
CA SER A 359 -12.86 -5.89 -5.97
C SER A 359 -11.74 -6.25 -6.93
N PRO A 360 -10.91 -7.27 -6.61
CA PRO A 360 -10.80 -7.95 -5.30
C PRO A 360 -10.24 -7.03 -4.19
N PRO A 361 -10.42 -7.35 -2.89
CA PRO A 361 -11.01 -8.58 -2.34
C PRO A 361 -12.51 -8.50 -1.97
N GLY A 362 -13.18 -7.36 -2.21
CA GLY A 362 -14.59 -7.18 -1.86
C GLY A 362 -15.56 -7.90 -2.81
N VAL A 363 -16.58 -8.56 -2.26
CA VAL A 363 -17.61 -9.28 -3.00
C VAL A 363 -18.97 -9.03 -2.36
N ILE A 364 -19.97 -8.64 -3.15
CA ILE A 364 -21.37 -8.58 -2.71
C ILE A 364 -21.94 -9.99 -2.86
N THR A 365 -22.38 -10.59 -1.74
CA THR A 365 -22.82 -12.00 -1.69
C THR A 365 -24.32 -12.19 -1.63
N GLY A 366 -25.09 -11.13 -1.45
CA GLY A 366 -26.54 -11.24 -1.27
C GLY A 366 -27.24 -9.88 -1.24
N GLY A 367 -28.56 -9.94 -1.31
CA GLY A 367 -29.45 -8.79 -1.24
C GLY A 367 -29.71 -8.09 -2.57
N ARG A 368 -30.62 -7.11 -2.50
CA ARG A 368 -31.06 -6.25 -3.61
C ARG A 368 -30.95 -4.79 -3.19
N VAL A 369 -30.57 -3.94 -4.13
CA VAL A 369 -30.69 -2.49 -3.98
C VAL A 369 -31.52 -1.97 -5.12
N ASP A 370 -32.76 -1.58 -4.83
CA ASP A 370 -33.71 -1.10 -5.82
C ASP A 370 -33.72 0.42 -5.86
N TYR A 371 -33.58 0.97 -7.07
CA TYR A 371 -33.80 2.38 -7.37
C TYR A 371 -34.81 2.48 -8.51
N LYS A 372 -36.02 2.96 -8.22
CA LYS A 372 -37.13 3.10 -9.19
C LYS A 372 -37.37 1.83 -10.04
N GLY A 373 -37.38 0.66 -9.40
CA GLY A 373 -37.60 -0.63 -10.05
C GLY A 373 -36.35 -1.24 -10.71
N THR A 374 -35.19 -0.56 -10.62
CA THR A 374 -33.91 -1.09 -11.11
C THR A 374 -33.09 -1.65 -9.95
N ASP A 375 -32.76 -2.95 -10.01
CA ASP A 375 -31.79 -3.56 -9.10
C ASP A 375 -30.36 -3.12 -9.49
N LEU A 376 -29.77 -2.21 -8.70
CA LEU A 376 -28.44 -1.65 -8.93
C LEU A 376 -27.35 -2.71 -8.88
N ILE A 377 -27.41 -3.63 -7.92
CA ILE A 377 -26.36 -4.65 -7.73
C ILE A 377 -26.45 -5.70 -8.86
N GLY A 378 -27.65 -6.01 -9.34
CA GLY A 378 -27.86 -6.90 -10.48
C GLY A 378 -27.66 -6.25 -11.85
N ALA A 379 -27.57 -4.91 -11.90
CA ALA A 379 -27.46 -4.18 -13.15
C ALA A 379 -26.10 -4.37 -13.84
N ARG A 380 -26.11 -4.35 -15.17
CA ARG A 380 -24.87 -4.34 -15.98
C ARG A 380 -24.09 -3.06 -15.72
N TYR A 381 -22.77 -3.12 -15.85
CA TYR A 381 -21.88 -1.98 -15.59
C TYR A 381 -22.25 -0.74 -16.41
N GLU A 382 -22.68 -0.89 -17.66
CA GLU A 382 -23.09 0.22 -18.50
C GLU A 382 -24.29 0.97 -17.92
N GLN A 383 -25.28 0.23 -17.41
CA GLN A 383 -26.47 0.80 -16.77
C GLN A 383 -26.09 1.46 -15.44
N LEU A 384 -25.28 0.80 -14.61
CA LEU A 384 -24.73 1.40 -13.38
C LEU A 384 -24.00 2.70 -13.66
N ARG A 385 -23.16 2.74 -14.70
CA ARG A 385 -22.41 3.93 -15.11
C ARG A 385 -23.33 5.09 -15.51
N THR A 386 -24.51 4.81 -16.06
CA THR A 386 -25.49 5.88 -16.38
C THR A 386 -26.20 6.43 -15.16
N LEU A 387 -26.39 5.61 -14.11
CA LEU A 387 -27.08 6.00 -12.87
C LEU A 387 -26.14 6.74 -11.90
N ARG A 388 -24.88 6.28 -11.79
CA ARG A 388 -23.85 6.90 -10.95
C ARG A 388 -23.57 8.32 -11.39
N GLY A 389 -23.58 9.26 -10.45
CA GLY A 389 -23.32 10.68 -10.70
C GLY A 389 -24.45 11.42 -11.42
N ARG A 390 -25.45 10.72 -11.96
CA ARG A 390 -26.61 11.32 -12.63
C ARG A 390 -27.88 11.24 -11.80
N GLU A 391 -28.23 10.06 -11.32
CA GLU A 391 -29.42 9.84 -10.47
C GLU A 391 -29.03 9.65 -9.01
N ILE A 392 -27.89 8.99 -8.76
CA ILE A 392 -27.34 8.73 -7.43
C ILE A 392 -25.91 9.24 -7.37
N ALA A 393 -25.64 10.18 -6.47
CA ALA A 393 -24.32 10.75 -6.27
C ALA A 393 -23.70 10.33 -4.94
N TYR A 394 -22.38 10.41 -4.86
CA TYR A 394 -21.61 10.07 -3.67
C TYR A 394 -20.71 11.24 -3.26
N ILE A 395 -20.75 11.62 -1.99
CA ILE A 395 -19.80 12.55 -1.38
C ILE A 395 -18.87 11.70 -0.51
N PHE A 396 -17.60 11.63 -0.91
CA PHE A 396 -16.59 10.83 -0.22
C PHE A 396 -16.07 11.50 1.05
N GLN A 397 -15.53 10.67 1.95
CA GLN A 397 -14.99 11.08 3.26
C GLN A 397 -13.79 12.01 3.18
N ASP A 398 -12.91 11.85 2.17
CA ASP A 398 -11.72 12.68 2.00
C ASP A 398 -11.78 13.55 0.72
N PRO A 399 -12.01 14.87 0.83
CA PRO A 399 -11.97 15.78 -0.32
C PRO A 399 -10.58 15.87 -0.98
N LEU A 400 -9.48 15.58 -0.27
CA LEU A 400 -8.12 15.59 -0.85
C LEU A 400 -7.93 14.46 -1.84
N ALA A 401 -8.56 13.31 -1.60
CA ALA A 401 -8.52 12.16 -2.49
C ALA A 401 -9.55 12.26 -3.64
N THR A 402 -10.59 13.09 -3.47
CA THR A 402 -11.69 13.22 -4.44
C THR A 402 -11.29 14.07 -5.65
N LEU A 403 -10.61 15.19 -5.43
CA LEU A 403 -10.19 16.10 -6.51
C LEU A 403 -8.79 15.75 -7.01
N HIS A 404 -8.62 15.64 -8.33
CA HIS A 404 -7.32 15.41 -8.91
C HIS A 404 -6.42 16.65 -8.77
N PRO A 405 -5.25 16.56 -8.11
CA PRO A 405 -4.47 17.72 -7.70
C PRO A 405 -3.79 18.46 -8.86
N LEU A 406 -3.65 17.82 -10.02
CA LEU A 406 -3.02 18.36 -11.23
C LEU A 406 -4.00 18.99 -12.22
N TYR A 407 -5.31 18.94 -11.95
CA TYR A 407 -6.33 19.58 -12.80
C TYR A 407 -7.00 20.71 -12.04
N LYS A 408 -7.46 21.72 -12.77
CA LYS A 408 -8.26 22.80 -12.18
C LYS A 408 -9.60 22.27 -11.69
N VAL A 409 -10.15 22.92 -10.69
CA VAL A 409 -11.46 22.56 -10.11
C VAL A 409 -12.57 22.70 -11.15
N GLY A 410 -12.55 23.78 -11.94
CA GLY A 410 -13.52 24.01 -13.00
C GLY A 410 -13.55 22.94 -14.07
N ASP A 411 -12.38 22.49 -14.52
CA ASP A 411 -12.28 21.44 -15.56
C ASP A 411 -12.92 20.14 -15.08
N GLN A 412 -12.67 19.76 -13.82
CA GLN A 412 -13.24 18.55 -13.21
C GLN A 412 -14.76 18.67 -13.01
N LEU A 413 -15.28 19.84 -12.64
CA LEU A 413 -16.73 20.07 -12.56
C LEU A 413 -17.40 19.99 -13.93
N ILE A 414 -16.80 20.60 -14.95
CA ILE A 414 -17.31 20.57 -16.33
C ILE A 414 -17.30 19.15 -16.88
N GLU A 415 -16.25 18.36 -16.58
CA GLU A 415 -16.19 16.94 -16.92
C GLU A 415 -17.36 16.18 -16.29
N ALA A 416 -17.61 16.35 -14.98
CA ALA A 416 -18.72 15.69 -14.28
C ALA A 416 -20.09 16.02 -14.90
N MET A 417 -20.31 17.27 -15.33
CA MET A 417 -21.54 17.72 -16.00
C MET A 417 -21.72 17.13 -17.41
N THR A 418 -20.61 16.99 -18.15
CA THR A 418 -20.65 16.60 -19.57
C THR A 418 -20.57 15.09 -19.76
N ALA A 419 -19.94 14.36 -18.84
CA ALA A 419 -19.74 12.90 -18.91
C ALA A 419 -21.05 12.10 -19.02
N HIS A 420 -22.15 12.61 -18.45
CA HIS A 420 -23.47 11.96 -18.46
C HIS A 420 -24.48 12.60 -19.45
N GLY A 421 -24.04 13.57 -20.25
CA GLY A 421 -24.84 14.17 -21.32
C GLY A 421 -26.00 15.08 -20.87
N ARG A 422 -26.12 15.44 -19.58
CA ARG A 422 -27.16 16.37 -19.09
C ARG A 422 -26.87 17.84 -19.42
N ALA A 423 -25.61 18.21 -19.64
CA ALA A 423 -25.24 19.56 -20.04
C ALA A 423 -24.42 19.56 -21.36
N PRO A 424 -24.75 20.41 -22.34
CA PRO A 424 -23.87 20.64 -23.48
C PRO A 424 -22.57 21.29 -23.00
N LYS A 425 -21.48 21.06 -23.74
CA LYS A 425 -20.18 21.68 -23.46
C LYS A 425 -20.26 23.22 -23.54
N GLU A 426 -21.11 23.73 -24.41
CA GLU A 426 -21.43 25.14 -24.52
C GLU A 426 -22.21 25.61 -23.28
N GLY A 427 -21.70 26.64 -22.60
CA GLY A 427 -22.30 27.14 -21.35
C GLY A 427 -21.96 26.34 -20.09
N ALA A 428 -21.27 25.18 -20.19
CA ALA A 428 -20.91 24.37 -19.03
C ALA A 428 -20.07 25.12 -17.99
N ARG A 429 -19.16 26.01 -18.43
CA ARG A 429 -18.36 26.85 -17.54
C ARG A 429 -19.23 27.80 -16.70
N GLN A 430 -20.26 28.39 -17.29
CA GLN A 430 -21.16 29.30 -16.59
C GLN A 430 -21.99 28.55 -15.55
N LYS A 431 -22.52 27.37 -15.92
CA LYS A 431 -23.20 26.47 -14.98
C LYS A 431 -22.28 26.01 -13.84
N ALA A 432 -21.01 25.71 -14.13
CA ALA A 432 -20.03 25.37 -13.11
C ALA A 432 -19.79 26.53 -12.13
N ILE A 433 -19.74 27.78 -12.60
CA ILE A 433 -19.66 28.96 -11.72
C ILE A 433 -20.91 29.08 -10.85
N GLU A 434 -22.10 28.93 -11.43
CA GLU A 434 -23.37 28.98 -10.69
C GLU A 434 -23.45 27.89 -9.63
N LEU A 435 -22.98 26.70 -9.95
CA LEU A 435 -22.92 25.59 -9.00
C LEU A 435 -21.95 25.86 -7.86
N LEU A 436 -20.74 26.37 -8.16
CA LEU A 436 -19.78 26.81 -7.14
C LEU A 436 -20.36 27.93 -6.25
N LYS A 437 -21.16 28.85 -6.81
CA LYS A 437 -21.90 29.86 -6.02
C LYS A 437 -22.94 29.22 -5.12
N SER A 438 -23.68 28.22 -5.61
CA SER A 438 -24.73 27.54 -4.82
C SER A 438 -24.16 26.83 -3.59
N VAL A 439 -22.93 26.28 -3.68
CA VAL A 439 -22.21 25.70 -2.54
C VAL A 439 -21.43 26.73 -1.73
N ARG A 440 -21.66 28.02 -1.97
CA ARG A 440 -21.07 29.19 -1.30
C ARG A 440 -19.52 29.25 -1.40
N ILE A 441 -18.95 28.92 -2.56
CA ILE A 441 -17.53 29.19 -2.84
C ILE A 441 -17.34 30.71 -3.07
N PRO A 442 -16.48 31.38 -2.30
CA PRO A 442 -16.24 32.81 -2.47
C PRO A 442 -15.47 33.05 -3.78
N ASN A 443 -15.82 34.12 -4.50
CA ASN A 443 -15.20 34.50 -5.78
C ASN A 443 -15.15 33.33 -6.79
N ALA A 444 -16.28 32.62 -6.96
CA ALA A 444 -16.39 31.43 -7.81
C ALA A 444 -15.83 31.64 -9.23
N GLU A 445 -16.00 32.83 -9.80
CA GLU A 445 -15.48 33.22 -11.13
C GLU A 445 -13.97 33.13 -11.24
N LYS A 446 -13.24 33.38 -10.14
CA LYS A 446 -11.79 33.22 -10.06
C LYS A 446 -11.42 31.81 -9.61
N ARG A 447 -12.17 31.24 -8.65
CA ARG A 447 -11.86 29.94 -8.05
C ARG A 447 -12.10 28.75 -8.96
N ILE A 448 -12.90 28.91 -10.01
CA ILE A 448 -13.04 27.90 -11.06
C ILE A 448 -11.70 27.56 -11.74
N ASP A 449 -10.78 28.54 -11.81
CA ASP A 449 -9.45 28.37 -12.39
C ASP A 449 -8.38 27.92 -11.37
N SER A 450 -8.75 27.75 -10.09
CA SER A 450 -7.84 27.28 -9.05
C SER A 450 -7.63 25.78 -9.11
N TYR A 451 -6.44 25.35 -8.69
CA TYR A 451 -6.15 23.95 -8.39
C TYR A 451 -6.62 23.58 -6.99
N PRO A 452 -6.88 22.30 -6.69
CA PRO A 452 -7.32 21.87 -5.36
C PRO A 452 -6.38 22.31 -4.24
N HIS A 453 -5.07 22.29 -4.47
CA HIS A 453 -4.06 22.68 -3.46
C HIS A 453 -4.08 24.19 -3.11
N GLU A 454 -4.74 25.02 -3.92
CA GLU A 454 -4.91 26.47 -3.70
C GLU A 454 -6.20 26.83 -2.93
N MET A 455 -7.00 25.82 -2.56
CA MET A 455 -8.24 25.96 -1.80
C MET A 455 -8.07 25.50 -0.34
N SER A 456 -8.85 26.05 0.59
CA SER A 456 -8.94 25.55 1.97
C SER A 456 -9.66 24.19 2.01
N GLY A 457 -9.51 23.42 3.09
CA GLY A 457 -10.20 22.12 3.26
C GLY A 457 -11.72 22.23 3.06
N GLY A 458 -12.37 23.22 3.70
CA GLY A 458 -13.80 23.48 3.52
C GLY A 458 -14.19 23.89 2.10
N MET A 459 -13.33 24.63 1.39
CA MET A 459 -13.55 24.96 -0.03
C MET A 459 -13.45 23.73 -0.93
N ARG A 460 -12.50 22.83 -0.65
CA ARG A 460 -12.40 21.55 -1.38
C ARG A 460 -13.62 20.68 -1.13
N GLN A 461 -14.12 20.62 0.10
CA GLN A 461 -15.35 19.88 0.42
C GLN A 461 -16.55 20.44 -0.33
N ARG A 462 -16.74 21.77 -0.32
CA ARG A 462 -17.80 22.43 -1.10
C ARG A 462 -17.67 22.14 -2.60
N ALA A 463 -16.46 22.12 -3.15
CA ALA A 463 -16.23 21.74 -4.54
C ALA A 463 -16.58 20.26 -4.82
N GLY A 464 -16.30 19.35 -3.88
CA GLY A 464 -16.74 17.95 -3.96
C GLY A 464 -18.27 17.80 -3.91
N ILE A 465 -18.93 18.56 -3.03
CA ILE A 465 -20.41 18.64 -2.98
C ILE A 465 -20.97 19.18 -4.29
N ALA A 466 -20.37 20.24 -4.85
CA ALA A 466 -20.73 20.77 -6.16
C ALA A 466 -20.59 19.69 -7.25
N MET A 467 -19.51 18.93 -7.26
CA MET A 467 -19.32 17.83 -8.22
C MET A 467 -20.40 16.76 -8.08
N ALA A 468 -20.79 16.38 -6.86
CA ALA A 468 -21.88 15.43 -6.62
C ALA A 468 -23.25 15.96 -7.13
N LEU A 469 -23.46 17.27 -7.08
CA LEU A 469 -24.69 17.94 -7.52
C LEU A 469 -24.68 18.32 -9.01
N ALA A 470 -23.58 18.08 -9.72
CA ALA A 470 -23.34 18.57 -11.08
C ALA A 470 -24.44 18.19 -12.08
N ASN A 471 -25.09 17.06 -11.85
CA ASN A 471 -26.13 16.53 -12.72
C ASN A 471 -27.52 16.52 -12.07
N ASP A 472 -27.75 17.19 -10.93
CA ASP A 472 -29.03 17.15 -10.20
C ASP A 472 -29.50 15.70 -9.88
N PRO A 473 -28.73 14.97 -9.04
CA PRO A 473 -29.12 13.62 -8.60
C PRO A 473 -30.39 13.66 -7.75
N GLU A 474 -31.10 12.54 -7.64
CA GLU A 474 -32.25 12.42 -6.73
C GLU A 474 -31.84 11.87 -5.35
N VAL A 475 -30.74 11.11 -5.30
CA VAL A 475 -30.19 10.51 -4.09
C VAL A 475 -28.73 10.92 -3.91
N ILE A 476 -28.36 11.34 -2.70
CA ILE A 476 -26.98 11.59 -2.31
C ILE A 476 -26.60 10.68 -1.14
N ILE A 477 -25.53 9.94 -1.31
CA ILE A 477 -24.87 9.23 -0.20
C ILE A 477 -23.72 10.10 0.27
N ALA A 478 -23.80 10.60 1.49
CA ALA A 478 -22.78 11.46 2.08
C ALA A 478 -22.02 10.70 3.17
N ASP A 479 -20.80 10.25 2.86
CA ASP A 479 -19.98 9.43 3.73
C ASP A 479 -19.02 10.30 4.54
N GLU A 480 -19.39 10.59 5.80
CA GLU A 480 -18.61 11.43 6.70
C GLU A 480 -18.18 12.79 6.08
N PRO A 481 -19.12 13.55 5.49
CA PRO A 481 -18.81 14.71 4.64
C PRO A 481 -18.26 15.92 5.42
N THR A 482 -18.16 15.84 6.74
CA THR A 482 -17.64 16.91 7.61
C THR A 482 -16.43 16.48 8.43
N THR A 483 -15.93 15.25 8.24
CA THR A 483 -14.74 14.77 8.93
C THR A 483 -13.53 15.62 8.56
N ALA A 484 -12.65 15.90 9.54
CA ALA A 484 -11.46 16.73 9.40
C ALA A 484 -11.68 18.22 9.04
N LEU A 485 -12.91 18.74 9.21
CA LEU A 485 -13.22 20.17 9.12
C LEU A 485 -13.32 20.78 10.53
N ASP A 486 -13.02 22.08 10.66
CA ASP A 486 -13.28 22.79 11.90
C ASP A 486 -14.79 22.91 12.16
N VAL A 487 -15.17 23.05 13.43
CA VAL A 487 -16.58 23.05 13.88
C VAL A 487 -17.42 24.13 13.18
N THR A 488 -16.82 25.28 12.84
CA THR A 488 -17.53 26.38 12.16
C THR A 488 -17.82 26.01 10.71
N VAL A 489 -16.82 25.48 9.99
CA VAL A 489 -17.01 25.01 8.61
C VAL A 489 -17.95 23.82 8.56
N GLN A 490 -17.86 22.87 9.49
CA GLN A 490 -18.80 21.75 9.61
C GLN A 490 -20.25 22.25 9.67
N ALA A 491 -20.57 23.17 10.59
CA ALA A 491 -21.93 23.72 10.71
C ALA A 491 -22.41 24.38 9.39
N GLN A 492 -21.52 25.08 8.68
CA GLN A 492 -21.86 25.67 7.38
C GLN A 492 -22.10 24.63 6.28
N ILE A 493 -21.39 23.50 6.29
CA ILE A 493 -21.60 22.40 5.35
C ILE A 493 -22.92 21.69 5.62
N LEU A 494 -23.26 21.44 6.89
CA LEU A 494 -24.53 20.82 7.28
C LEU A 494 -25.72 21.69 6.87
N SER A 495 -25.66 22.99 7.15
CA SER A 495 -26.69 23.94 6.69
C SER A 495 -26.80 23.98 5.16
N LEU A 496 -25.67 23.92 4.44
CA LEU A 496 -25.68 23.86 2.98
C LEU A 496 -26.38 22.59 2.47
N LEU A 497 -26.10 21.43 3.06
CA LEU A 497 -26.73 20.16 2.67
C LEU A 497 -28.24 20.16 2.97
N ASP A 498 -28.67 20.72 4.11
CA ASP A 498 -30.11 20.84 4.43
C ASP A 498 -30.83 21.79 3.45
N ASP A 499 -30.23 22.95 3.14
CA ASP A 499 -30.78 23.90 2.18
C ASP A 499 -30.94 23.25 0.79
N LEU A 500 -29.93 22.50 0.35
CA LEU A 500 -29.95 21.79 -0.92
C LEU A 500 -30.98 20.66 -0.93
N ARG A 501 -31.06 19.89 0.15
CA ARG A 501 -32.06 18.83 0.35
C ARG A 501 -33.47 19.38 0.17
N ARG A 502 -33.80 20.47 0.87
CA ARG A 502 -35.13 21.10 0.84
C ARG A 502 -35.45 21.77 -0.49
N SER A 503 -34.49 22.52 -1.04
CA SER A 503 -34.71 23.28 -2.28
C SER A 503 -34.82 22.41 -3.53
N ARG A 504 -34.15 21.24 -3.55
CA ARG A 504 -34.14 20.32 -4.70
C ARG A 504 -34.90 19.02 -4.48
N GLY A 505 -35.47 18.79 -3.29
CA GLY A 505 -36.20 17.57 -2.96
C GLY A 505 -35.33 16.30 -2.90
N LEU A 506 -34.05 16.46 -2.56
CA LEU A 506 -33.06 15.37 -2.57
C LEU A 506 -33.31 14.41 -1.41
N ALA A 507 -33.16 13.11 -1.67
CA ALA A 507 -33.00 12.13 -0.62
C ALA A 507 -31.52 12.02 -0.22
N ILE A 508 -31.23 11.95 1.08
CA ILE A 508 -29.86 11.88 1.59
C ILE A 508 -29.70 10.66 2.50
N ILE A 509 -28.69 9.84 2.24
CA ILE A 509 -28.14 8.90 3.23
C ILE A 509 -26.92 9.57 3.84
N PHE A 510 -27.05 9.99 5.09
CA PHE A 510 -26.01 10.73 5.80
C PHE A 510 -25.28 9.80 6.77
N ILE A 511 -24.04 9.44 6.45
CA ILE A 511 -23.21 8.58 7.30
C ILE A 511 -22.35 9.45 8.19
N THR A 512 -22.43 9.19 9.49
CA THR A 512 -21.60 9.87 10.49
C THR A 512 -21.45 9.02 11.74
N HIS A 513 -20.49 9.37 12.59
CA HIS A 513 -20.37 8.85 13.94
C HIS A 513 -20.85 9.85 15.00
N ASP A 514 -21.25 11.06 14.59
CA ASP A 514 -21.66 12.15 15.49
C ASP A 514 -23.19 12.28 15.56
N PHE A 515 -23.75 11.98 16.73
CA PHE A 515 -25.18 12.13 16.99
C PHE A 515 -25.67 13.57 16.99
N GLY A 516 -24.83 14.54 17.36
CA GLY A 516 -25.17 15.96 17.32
C GLY A 516 -25.46 16.43 15.89
N VAL A 517 -24.72 15.89 14.92
CA VAL A 517 -24.96 16.15 13.49
C VAL A 517 -26.26 15.52 13.02
N VAL A 518 -26.54 14.27 13.42
CA VAL A 518 -27.78 13.59 13.03
C VAL A 518 -29.00 14.30 13.60
N ALA A 519 -28.93 14.74 14.87
CA ALA A 519 -30.00 15.50 15.51
C ALA A 519 -30.36 16.80 14.77
N GLN A 520 -29.41 17.39 14.05
CA GLN A 520 -29.61 18.65 13.31
C GLN A 520 -30.16 18.45 11.90
N LEU A 521 -29.88 17.31 11.25
CA LEU A 521 -30.08 17.16 9.79
C LEU A 521 -31.02 16.00 9.39
N CYS A 522 -31.08 14.92 10.17
CA CYS A 522 -31.72 13.66 9.75
C CYS A 522 -33.13 13.53 10.32
N ASP A 523 -34.09 13.09 9.52
CA ASP A 523 -35.47 12.83 10.00
C ASP A 523 -35.55 11.47 10.69
N ARG A 524 -34.82 10.49 10.15
CA ARG A 524 -34.70 9.13 10.67
C ARG A 524 -33.24 8.76 10.86
N VAL A 525 -33.01 7.83 11.78
CA VAL A 525 -31.69 7.28 12.06
C VAL A 525 -31.74 5.75 12.09
N ALA A 526 -30.74 5.12 11.46
CA ALA A 526 -30.44 3.71 11.56
C ALA A 526 -29.07 3.54 12.23
N VAL A 527 -29.05 2.78 13.33
CA VAL A 527 -27.84 2.50 14.10
C VAL A 527 -27.30 1.14 13.68
N MET A 528 -26.03 1.10 13.26
CA MET A 528 -25.36 -0.07 12.72
C MET A 528 -24.24 -0.55 13.64
N TYR A 529 -24.22 -1.86 13.90
CA TYR A 529 -23.18 -2.53 14.67
C TYR A 529 -22.79 -3.86 14.00
N ALA A 530 -21.48 -4.08 13.83
CA ALA A 530 -20.91 -5.33 13.31
C ALA A 530 -21.63 -5.87 12.04
N GLY A 531 -21.87 -4.99 11.06
CA GLY A 531 -22.47 -5.38 9.78
C GLY A 531 -24.00 -5.40 9.75
N ARG A 532 -24.71 -5.07 10.84
CA ARG A 532 -26.18 -5.15 10.93
C ARG A 532 -26.81 -3.89 11.51
N ILE A 533 -28.04 -3.59 11.11
CA ILE A 533 -28.87 -2.58 11.75
C ILE A 533 -29.40 -3.14 13.08
N VAL A 534 -29.17 -2.41 14.16
CA VAL A 534 -29.55 -2.79 15.53
C VAL A 534 -30.71 -1.98 16.09
N GLU A 535 -30.91 -0.76 15.60
CA GLU A 535 -32.05 0.09 15.94
C GLU A 535 -32.32 1.08 14.81
N GLU A 536 -33.59 1.34 14.54
CA GLU A 536 -34.02 2.28 13.51
C GLU A 536 -35.29 3.01 13.95
N GLY A 537 -35.42 4.30 13.62
CA GLY A 537 -36.64 5.06 13.88
C GLY A 537 -36.48 6.56 13.66
N PRO A 538 -37.51 7.38 14.00
CA PRO A 538 -37.40 8.83 13.99
C PRO A 538 -36.26 9.31 14.87
N THR A 539 -35.44 10.24 14.36
CA THR A 539 -34.20 10.69 15.01
C THR A 539 -34.45 11.17 16.44
N ALA A 540 -35.48 12.00 16.63
CA ALA A 540 -35.83 12.54 17.95
C ALA A 540 -36.17 11.44 18.97
N GLU A 541 -36.90 10.40 18.55
CA GLU A 541 -37.34 9.32 19.44
C GLU A 541 -36.19 8.37 19.82
N VAL A 542 -35.34 8.02 18.85
CA VAL A 542 -34.17 7.15 19.07
C VAL A 542 -33.15 7.86 19.96
N LEU A 543 -32.93 9.16 19.77
CA LEU A 543 -32.02 9.95 20.61
C LEU A 543 -32.55 10.14 22.03
N ALA A 544 -33.84 10.41 22.19
CA ALA A 544 -34.44 10.65 23.51
C ALA A 544 -34.64 9.36 24.31
N THR A 545 -35.05 8.27 23.63
CA THR A 545 -35.42 7.00 24.28
C THR A 545 -34.81 5.80 23.55
N PRO A 546 -33.47 5.67 23.51
CA PRO A 546 -32.80 4.60 22.78
C PRO A 546 -33.21 3.23 23.33
N ALA A 547 -33.64 2.33 22.44
CA ALA A 547 -34.15 0.99 22.78
C ALA A 547 -33.02 -0.05 22.83
N HIS A 548 -32.04 0.00 21.93
CA HIS A 548 -30.97 -0.99 21.95
C HIS A 548 -29.89 -0.61 22.98
N PRO A 549 -29.41 -1.55 23.83
CA PRO A 549 -28.38 -1.25 24.85
C PRO A 549 -27.09 -0.66 24.26
N TYR A 550 -26.73 -1.04 23.03
CA TYR A 550 -25.64 -0.41 22.27
C TYR A 550 -25.93 1.06 21.97
N THR A 551 -27.08 1.40 21.40
CA THR A 551 -27.47 2.78 21.08
C THR A 551 -27.44 3.65 22.32
N LYS A 552 -28.04 3.18 23.43
CA LYS A 552 -28.03 3.88 24.72
C LYS A 552 -26.62 4.20 25.20
N ARG A 553 -25.70 3.25 25.06
CA ARG A 553 -24.30 3.45 25.44
C ARG A 553 -23.54 4.35 24.48
N LEU A 554 -23.80 4.25 23.17
CA LEU A 554 -23.16 5.09 22.16
C LEU A 554 -23.53 6.56 22.38
N ILE A 555 -24.81 6.85 22.70
CA ILE A 555 -25.28 8.18 23.08
C ILE A 555 -24.61 8.64 24.39
N ALA A 556 -24.54 7.77 25.40
CA ALA A 556 -23.91 8.11 26.69
C ALA A 556 -22.40 8.41 26.60
N CYS A 557 -21.73 8.04 25.51
CA CYS A 557 -20.35 8.39 25.23
C CYS A 557 -20.18 9.83 24.71
N VAL A 558 -21.26 10.48 24.25
CA VAL A 558 -21.22 11.85 23.74
C VAL A 558 -21.15 12.83 24.91
N PRO A 559 -20.17 13.76 24.95
CA PRO A 559 -20.07 14.75 26.02
C PRO A 559 -21.23 15.75 25.99
N GLU A 560 -21.84 16.00 27.15
CA GLU A 560 -22.85 17.06 27.32
C GLU A 560 -22.15 18.39 27.65
N LEU A 561 -22.42 19.43 26.86
CA LEU A 561 -21.82 20.75 27.05
C LEU A 561 -22.34 21.39 28.35
N GLY A 562 -21.43 21.84 29.21
CA GLY A 562 -21.76 22.52 30.48
C GLY A 562 -21.66 21.63 31.72
N GLU A 563 -21.66 20.30 31.59
CA GLU A 563 -21.50 19.37 32.70
C GLU A 563 -20.01 18.98 32.92
N GLY A 564 -19.18 19.95 33.28
CA GLY A 564 -17.71 19.83 33.35
C GLY A 564 -17.12 18.82 34.36
N ARG A 565 -17.91 17.92 34.95
CA ARG A 565 -17.45 16.96 35.98
C ARG A 565 -17.96 15.52 35.81
N ARG A 566 -18.71 15.19 34.75
CA ARG A 566 -19.17 13.81 34.53
C ARG A 566 -18.03 12.97 33.95
N LYS A 567 -17.81 11.78 34.54
CA LYS A 567 -16.93 10.77 33.93
C LYS A 567 -17.58 10.30 32.63
N LEU A 568 -16.89 10.51 31.50
CA LEU A 568 -17.37 10.04 30.20
C LEU A 568 -17.59 8.54 30.24
N ALA A 569 -18.79 8.11 29.84
CA ALA A 569 -19.05 6.69 29.69
C ALA A 569 -18.22 6.16 28.50
N ALA A 570 -17.69 4.95 28.64
CA ALA A 570 -17.02 4.24 27.56
C ALA A 570 -17.66 2.87 27.41
N ILE A 571 -17.78 2.40 26.18
CA ILE A 571 -18.24 1.04 25.93
C ILE A 571 -17.04 0.10 26.13
N PRO A 572 -17.07 -0.82 27.12
CA PRO A 572 -15.94 -1.68 27.43
C PRO A 572 -15.62 -2.63 26.27
N GLY A 573 -14.35 -3.05 26.20
CA GLY A 573 -13.86 -3.99 25.20
C GLY A 573 -13.72 -3.39 23.79
N LEU A 574 -13.33 -4.24 22.84
CA LEU A 574 -13.23 -3.90 21.42
C LEU A 574 -14.43 -4.46 20.64
N PRO A 575 -14.83 -3.84 19.51
CA PRO A 575 -15.77 -4.46 18.58
C PRO A 575 -15.31 -5.85 18.16
N PRO A 576 -16.24 -6.82 17.96
CA PRO A 576 -15.87 -8.15 17.51
C PRO A 576 -15.26 -8.07 16.10
N PRO A 577 -14.26 -8.91 15.80
CA PRO A 577 -13.72 -9.00 14.45
C PRO A 577 -14.78 -9.58 13.50
N VAL A 578 -14.95 -8.98 12.32
CA VAL A 578 -16.04 -9.35 11.38
C VAL A 578 -15.78 -10.67 10.62
N ASP A 579 -14.63 -11.32 10.81
CA ASP A 579 -14.34 -12.69 10.38
C ASP A 579 -14.74 -13.76 11.41
N ASP A 580 -15.13 -13.35 12.63
CA ASP A 580 -15.54 -14.25 13.73
C ASP A 580 -16.66 -13.61 14.57
N LEU A 581 -17.81 -13.39 13.92
CA LEU A 581 -18.99 -12.84 14.59
C LEU A 581 -19.70 -13.94 15.40
N PRO A 582 -20.18 -13.65 16.63
CA PRO A 582 -20.95 -14.62 17.41
C PRO A 582 -22.28 -14.92 16.71
N PRO A 583 -22.86 -16.12 16.90
CA PRO A 583 -24.02 -16.57 16.15
C PRO A 583 -25.28 -15.73 16.40
N GLY A 584 -25.56 -15.34 17.65
CA GLY A 584 -26.67 -14.46 18.03
C GLY A 584 -26.37 -12.96 17.91
N CYS A 585 -26.47 -12.22 19.01
CA CYS A 585 -26.23 -10.77 19.06
C CYS A 585 -24.72 -10.48 19.09
N ALA A 586 -24.22 -9.78 18.07
CA ALA A 586 -22.83 -9.33 18.01
C ALA A 586 -22.42 -8.45 19.20
N PHE A 587 -23.36 -7.75 19.82
CA PHE A 587 -23.10 -6.90 20.98
C PHE A 587 -23.18 -7.64 22.32
N ALA A 588 -23.62 -8.90 22.36
CA ALA A 588 -23.79 -9.66 23.61
C ALA A 588 -22.53 -9.67 24.50
N PRO A 589 -21.29 -9.86 23.99
CA PRO A 589 -20.09 -9.85 24.83
C PRO A 589 -19.82 -8.50 25.54
N ARG A 590 -20.39 -7.41 25.02
CA ARG A 590 -20.23 -6.05 25.55
C ARG A 590 -21.50 -5.57 26.25
N CYS A 591 -22.61 -6.30 26.21
CA CYS A 591 -23.91 -5.86 26.72
C CYS A 591 -24.09 -6.19 28.21
N ALA A 592 -24.53 -5.22 29.02
CA ALA A 592 -24.84 -5.47 30.44
C ALA A 592 -26.12 -6.28 30.67
N LYS A 593 -27.01 -6.37 29.66
CA LYS A 593 -28.27 -7.13 29.70
C LYS A 593 -28.15 -8.48 28.97
N ALA A 594 -26.94 -8.94 28.69
CA ALA A 594 -26.74 -10.19 27.96
C ALA A 594 -27.26 -11.37 28.77
N THR A 595 -28.06 -12.22 28.13
CA THR A 595 -28.55 -13.50 28.65
C THR A 595 -28.10 -14.63 27.72
N PRO A 596 -28.16 -15.91 28.13
CA PRO A 596 -27.81 -17.03 27.25
C PRO A 596 -28.56 -17.00 25.90
N ALA A 597 -29.84 -16.63 25.91
CA ALA A 597 -30.66 -16.47 24.70
C ALA A 597 -30.10 -15.41 23.72
N CYS A 598 -29.34 -14.41 24.19
CA CYS A 598 -28.71 -13.43 23.31
C CYS A 598 -27.59 -14.01 22.44
N THR A 599 -27.09 -15.21 22.75
CA THR A 599 -26.05 -15.90 21.98
C THR A 599 -26.63 -16.88 20.95
N GLU A 600 -27.93 -17.15 21.01
CA GLU A 600 -28.63 -18.06 20.11
C GLU A 600 -29.22 -17.30 18.91
N PRO A 601 -29.00 -17.74 17.67
CA PRO A 601 -29.62 -17.16 16.47
C PRO A 601 -31.04 -17.71 16.25
N PRO A 602 -31.92 -16.99 15.50
CA PRO A 602 -31.74 -15.65 14.96
C PRO A 602 -32.23 -14.56 15.93
N ILE A 603 -31.58 -13.39 15.90
CA ILE A 603 -32.12 -12.17 16.53
C ILE A 603 -32.47 -11.21 15.39
N GLU A 604 -33.76 -11.12 15.11
CA GLU A 604 -34.32 -10.33 14.02
C GLU A 604 -34.55 -8.87 14.44
N LEU A 605 -34.62 -7.99 13.45
CA LEU A 605 -35.00 -6.60 13.66
C LEU A 605 -36.53 -6.54 13.75
N MET A 606 -37.06 -6.41 14.96
CA MET A 606 -38.50 -6.46 15.21
C MET A 606 -39.08 -5.05 15.36
N PRO A 607 -40.35 -4.80 14.98
CA PRO A 607 -41.03 -3.55 15.28
C PRO A 607 -41.03 -3.25 16.78
N PHE A 608 -40.78 -1.99 17.13
CA PHE A 608 -40.73 -1.49 18.50
C PHE A 608 -41.46 -0.16 18.55
N ALA A 609 -42.64 -0.09 19.17
CA ALA A 609 -43.42 1.14 19.37
C ALA A 609 -43.53 2.09 18.14
N GLY A 610 -44.64 2.02 17.41
CA GLY A 610 -44.88 2.90 16.26
C GLY A 610 -44.03 2.49 15.05
N THR A 611 -43.26 3.44 14.50
CA THR A 611 -42.43 3.23 13.29
C THR A 611 -40.97 2.86 13.60
N ARG A 612 -40.63 2.52 14.84
CA ARG A 612 -39.26 2.12 15.20
C ARG A 612 -39.09 0.61 15.11
N ALA A 613 -37.85 0.18 15.00
CA ALA A 613 -37.49 -1.23 15.02
C ALA A 613 -36.20 -1.44 15.82
N VAL A 614 -36.09 -2.59 16.50
CA VAL A 614 -34.95 -2.92 17.36
C VAL A 614 -34.56 -4.38 17.20
N ARG A 615 -33.25 -4.65 17.12
CA ARG A 615 -32.68 -6.00 17.05
C ARG A 615 -32.21 -6.43 18.45
N CYS A 616 -33.14 -6.56 19.38
CA CYS A 616 -32.85 -6.89 20.77
C CYS A 616 -33.95 -7.75 21.40
N ILE A 617 -33.57 -8.78 22.14
CA ILE A 617 -34.49 -9.58 22.96
C ILE A 617 -34.88 -8.83 24.24
N HIS A 618 -34.00 -7.94 24.73
CA HIS A 618 -34.18 -7.19 25.98
C HIS A 618 -34.03 -5.68 25.74
N PRO A 619 -34.92 -5.03 24.97
CA PRO A 619 -34.83 -3.61 24.72
C PRO A 619 -34.90 -2.78 26.02
N GLU A 620 -34.35 -1.58 25.96
CA GLU A 620 -34.49 -0.53 26.96
C GLU A 620 -35.90 0.08 26.84
N ASN A 621 -36.50 0.46 27.97
CA ASN A 621 -37.82 1.09 28.02
C ASN A 621 -38.95 0.30 27.34
N ASP A 622 -38.98 -1.03 27.52
CA ASP A 622 -40.06 -1.88 27.00
C ASP A 622 -41.43 -1.40 27.52
N ALA A 623 -42.33 -1.04 26.61
CA ALA A 623 -43.67 -0.55 26.94
C ALA A 623 -44.49 -1.63 27.68
N ALA A 624 -44.27 -2.91 27.39
CA ALA A 624 -44.90 -4.03 28.09
C ALA A 624 -44.45 -4.12 29.56
N ALA A 625 -43.23 -3.66 29.89
CA ALA A 625 -42.74 -3.60 31.26
C ALA A 625 -43.29 -2.38 32.03
N ARG A 626 -43.79 -1.34 31.34
CA ARG A 626 -44.50 -0.22 31.97
C ARG A 626 -45.95 -0.58 32.30
N GLU A 627 -46.67 -1.23 31.40
CA GLU A 627 -48.04 -1.73 31.67
C GLU A 627 -48.10 -2.83 32.73
N ALA A 628 -47.00 -3.55 32.99
CA ALA A 628 -46.91 -4.53 34.08
C ALA A 628 -46.41 -3.93 35.42
N ALA A 629 -45.98 -2.66 35.42
CA ALA A 629 -45.44 -1.96 36.59
C ALA A 629 -46.34 -0.81 37.09
N GLU A 630 -47.34 -0.40 36.30
CA GLU A 630 -48.52 0.39 36.70
C GLU A 630 -49.68 -0.55 37.07
#